data_AF-A0A5P6NEW1-F1
#
_entry.id   AF-A0A5P6NEW1-F1
#
_cell.length_a   1.000
_cell.length_b   1.000
_cell.length_c   1.000
_cell.angle_alpha   90.00
_cell.angle_beta   90.00
_cell.angle_gamma   90.00
#
_symmetry.space_group_name_H-M   'P 1'
#
loop_
_entity.id
_entity.type
_entity.pdbx_description
1 polymer ?
#
loop_
_entity_poly.entity_id
_entity_poly.type
_entity_poly.pdbx_seq_one_letter_code
_entity_poly.pdbx_strand_id
1 'polypeptide(L)'
;MRGALALILPVVLLAACEQEAAPPESAVQTEVPEELQQGELPVQPADEAGIGTPMEERVATLGLLNKRNNVSRDLELRPGQQQRVGDVIVRLQACERTAPWEMPKETGAFVQLLVKERGTEDQFLKVFSGWLFKNSPSLNVVEHPIYDVWVKDCTMAFPGDEAAPNRDTASGSDTEG
;
A
#
# COMPACT_ATOMS: atom_id res chain seq x y z
N MET A 1 74.21 48.87 -27.23
CA MET A 1 74.85 47.70 -26.59
C MET A 1 74.16 47.44 -25.26
N ARG A 2 73.06 46.68 -25.31
CA ARG A 2 72.15 46.23 -24.22
C ARG A 2 71.48 44.99 -24.84
N GLY A 3 71.65 43.76 -24.38
CA GLY A 3 71.23 43.23 -23.09
C GLY A 3 69.85 42.60 -23.25
N ALA A 4 69.75 41.26 -23.21
CA ALA A 4 68.54 40.53 -22.82
C ALA A 4 68.85 39.03 -22.69
N LEU A 5 68.83 38.56 -21.45
CA LEU A 5 68.70 37.15 -21.08
C LEU A 5 67.37 36.62 -21.62
N ALA A 6 67.36 35.45 -22.27
CA ALA A 6 66.14 34.69 -22.52
C ALA A 6 66.38 33.22 -22.14
N LEU A 7 65.90 32.88 -20.95
CA LEU A 7 65.73 31.51 -20.46
C LEU A 7 64.78 30.75 -21.39
N ILE A 8 65.17 29.55 -21.82
CA ILE A 8 64.26 28.59 -22.45
C ILE A 8 64.08 27.44 -21.45
N LEU A 9 62.90 27.43 -20.81
CA LEU A 9 62.40 26.35 -19.96
C LEU A 9 62.15 25.09 -20.81
N PRO A 10 62.48 23.88 -20.33
CA PRO A 10 61.91 22.66 -20.87
C PRO A 10 60.46 22.52 -20.37
N VAL A 11 59.54 22.35 -21.32
CA VAL A 11 58.12 22.07 -21.10
C VAL A 11 58.00 20.68 -20.45
N VAL A 12 57.72 20.66 -19.15
CA VAL A 12 57.29 19.45 -18.44
C VAL A 12 55.82 19.23 -18.75
N LEU A 13 55.53 18.22 -19.57
CA LEU A 13 54.18 17.71 -19.77
C LEU A 13 53.69 17.06 -18.47
N LEU A 14 53.00 17.85 -17.65
CA LEU A 14 52.10 17.36 -16.61
C LEU A 14 50.90 16.72 -17.31
N ALA A 15 51.00 15.41 -17.60
CA ALA A 15 49.83 14.60 -17.87
C ALA A 15 49.00 14.57 -16.58
N ALA A 16 47.89 15.30 -16.61
CA ALA A 16 46.88 15.32 -15.57
C ALA A 16 46.38 13.89 -15.31
N CYS A 17 46.47 13.43 -14.07
CA CYS A 17 45.59 12.36 -13.59
C CYS A 17 44.18 12.95 -13.44
N GLU A 18 43.44 13.01 -14.54
CA GLU A 18 41.98 13.07 -14.48
C GLU A 18 41.53 11.67 -14.04
N GLN A 19 41.57 11.45 -12.72
CA GLN A 19 41.03 10.23 -12.12
C GLN A 19 39.51 10.39 -12.11
N GLU A 20 38.90 10.17 -13.28
CA GLU A 20 37.48 9.84 -13.38
C GLU A 20 37.27 8.64 -12.46
N ALA A 21 36.57 8.84 -11.35
CA ALA A 21 36.17 7.74 -10.48
C ALA A 21 35.15 6.90 -11.26
N ALA A 22 35.66 5.91 -11.99
CA ALA A 22 34.83 4.90 -12.62
C ALA A 22 33.88 4.35 -11.54
N PRO A 23 32.55 4.30 -11.80
CA PRO A 23 31.63 3.60 -10.92
C PRO A 23 32.17 2.18 -10.73
N PRO A 24 32.12 1.59 -9.52
CA PRO A 24 32.65 0.25 -9.30
C PRO A 24 32.05 -0.71 -10.33
N GLU A 25 32.90 -1.25 -11.20
CA GLU A 25 32.52 -2.28 -12.15
C GLU A 25 32.04 -3.50 -11.38
N SER A 26 30.85 -3.96 -11.74
CA SER A 26 30.25 -5.26 -11.40
C SER A 26 29.79 -5.45 -9.95
N ALA A 27 28.72 -4.75 -9.57
CA ALA A 27 27.66 -5.47 -8.87
C ALA A 27 27.09 -6.51 -9.87
N VAL A 28 27.61 -7.74 -9.81
CA VAL A 28 27.03 -8.86 -10.59
C VAL A 28 25.60 -9.03 -10.08
N GLN A 29 24.62 -8.66 -10.89
CA GLN A 29 23.23 -8.93 -10.58
C GLN A 29 23.04 -10.44 -10.68
N THR A 30 22.94 -11.11 -9.53
CA THR A 30 22.62 -12.54 -9.52
C THR A 30 21.20 -12.71 -10.04
N GLU A 31 21.09 -13.31 -11.20
CA GLU A 31 19.81 -13.66 -11.79
C GLU A 31 19.15 -14.70 -10.88
N VAL A 32 17.85 -14.54 -10.61
CA VAL A 32 17.07 -15.63 -10.00
C VAL A 32 17.21 -16.84 -10.93
N PRO A 33 17.68 -18.01 -10.49
CA PRO A 33 17.79 -19.17 -11.37
C PRO A 33 16.47 -19.45 -12.12
N GLU A 34 16.51 -19.78 -13.41
CA GLU A 34 15.31 -20.06 -14.24
C GLU A 34 14.38 -21.11 -13.61
N GLU A 35 14.93 -22.04 -12.83
CA GLU A 35 14.20 -23.05 -12.05
C GLU A 35 13.29 -22.45 -10.96
N LEU A 36 13.65 -21.28 -10.41
CA LEU A 36 12.84 -20.51 -9.46
C LEU A 36 11.95 -19.47 -10.14
N GLN A 37 12.25 -19.12 -11.39
CA GLN A 37 11.39 -18.24 -12.20
C GLN A 37 10.15 -18.97 -12.70
N GLN A 38 10.26 -20.29 -12.90
CA GLN A 38 9.13 -21.19 -13.19
C GLN A 38 8.37 -21.54 -11.91
N GLY A 39 7.99 -20.52 -11.15
CA GLY A 39 7.05 -20.61 -10.05
C GLY A 39 5.61 -20.65 -10.56
N GLU A 40 5.30 -21.50 -11.55
CA GLU A 40 3.92 -21.96 -11.71
C GLU A 40 3.72 -23.02 -10.61
N LEU A 41 3.70 -22.57 -9.36
CA LEU A 41 2.99 -23.30 -8.32
C LEU A 41 1.63 -23.62 -8.93
N PRO A 42 1.06 -24.82 -8.77
CA PRO A 42 -0.31 -25.03 -9.15
C PRO A 42 -1.12 -23.92 -8.49
N VAL A 43 -1.61 -22.98 -9.31
CA VAL A 43 -2.58 -21.99 -8.89
C VAL A 43 -3.83 -22.83 -8.70
N GLN A 44 -3.89 -23.57 -7.60
CA GLN A 44 -5.16 -23.90 -7.01
C GLN A 44 -5.77 -22.52 -6.78
N PRO A 45 -6.86 -22.16 -7.49
CA PRO A 45 -7.58 -20.95 -7.18
C PRO A 45 -7.75 -20.91 -5.66
N ALA A 46 -7.60 -19.75 -5.02
CA ALA A 46 -7.87 -19.63 -3.58
C ALA A 46 -9.26 -20.19 -3.22
N ASP A 47 -10.15 -20.27 -4.21
CA ASP A 47 -11.47 -20.91 -4.18
C ASP A 47 -11.43 -22.42 -3.90
N GLU A 48 -10.38 -23.15 -4.32
CA GLU A 48 -10.23 -24.60 -4.12
C GLU A 48 -9.74 -24.98 -2.72
N ALA A 49 -9.14 -24.04 -1.98
CA ALA A 49 -8.91 -24.25 -0.55
C ALA A 49 -10.24 -24.22 0.23
N GLY A 50 -11.27 -23.55 -0.29
CA GLY A 50 -12.65 -23.59 0.22
C GLY A 50 -12.85 -23.03 1.63
N ILE A 51 -11.82 -22.42 2.24
CA ILE A 51 -11.90 -21.84 3.59
C ILE A 51 -12.26 -20.37 3.47
N GLY A 52 -13.53 -20.12 3.18
CA GLY A 52 -14.18 -18.83 3.26
C GLY A 52 -14.48 -18.14 1.94
N THR A 53 -15.15 -16.99 2.00
CA THR A 53 -15.59 -16.23 0.82
C THR A 53 -14.39 -15.85 -0.08
N PRO A 54 -14.47 -16.02 -1.42
CA PRO A 54 -13.44 -15.56 -2.36
C PRO A 54 -13.13 -14.09 -2.19
N MET A 55 -11.86 -13.68 -2.41
CA MET A 55 -11.40 -12.31 -2.15
C MET A 55 -12.26 -11.25 -2.84
N GLU A 56 -12.67 -11.48 -4.09
CA GLU A 56 -13.45 -10.54 -4.90
C GLU A 56 -14.85 -10.24 -4.32
N GLU A 57 -15.41 -11.19 -3.56
CA GLU A 57 -16.75 -11.08 -2.99
C GLU A 57 -16.76 -10.43 -1.60
N ARG A 58 -15.58 -10.30 -0.97
CA ARG A 58 -15.44 -9.70 0.37
C ARG A 58 -15.73 -8.20 0.35
N VAL A 59 -16.16 -7.68 1.49
CA VAL A 59 -16.41 -6.25 1.66
C VAL A 59 -15.65 -5.75 2.89
N ALA A 60 -14.78 -4.77 2.71
CA ALA A 60 -14.15 -4.07 3.83
C ALA A 60 -14.94 -2.82 4.18
N THR A 61 -15.18 -2.62 5.48
CA THR A 61 -15.60 -1.32 6.00
C THR A 61 -14.37 -0.61 6.53
N LEU A 62 -14.01 0.51 5.91
CA LEU A 62 -12.88 1.36 6.31
C LEU A 62 -13.39 2.64 6.95
N GLY A 63 -12.77 3.09 8.04
CA GLY A 63 -12.97 4.44 8.56
C GLY A 63 -12.00 5.41 7.90
N LEU A 64 -12.49 6.56 7.46
CA LEU A 64 -11.70 7.69 6.99
C LEU A 64 -11.97 8.91 7.88
N LEU A 65 -10.92 9.50 8.46
CA LEU A 65 -11.00 10.72 9.27
C LEU A 65 -10.26 11.86 8.58
N ASN A 66 -10.88 13.03 8.52
CA ASN A 66 -10.17 14.28 8.29
C ASN A 66 -9.85 14.96 9.65
N LYS A 67 -8.58 14.92 10.03
CA LYS A 67 -8.06 15.43 11.31
C LYS A 67 -8.22 16.96 11.45
N ARG A 68 -8.39 17.70 10.34
CA ARG A 68 -8.52 19.18 10.37
C ARG A 68 -9.91 19.66 10.79
N ASN A 69 -10.95 18.94 10.43
CA ASN A 69 -12.35 19.31 10.71
C ASN A 69 -13.10 18.26 11.53
N ASN A 70 -12.41 17.20 11.96
CA ASN A 70 -12.94 16.10 12.76
C ASN A 70 -14.14 15.37 12.12
N VAL A 71 -14.23 15.37 10.78
CA VAL A 71 -15.28 14.65 10.05
C VAL A 71 -14.79 13.25 9.73
N SER A 72 -15.52 12.23 10.19
CA SER A 72 -15.30 10.83 9.84
C SER A 72 -16.36 10.31 8.88
N ARG A 73 -15.99 9.33 8.05
CA ARG A 73 -16.88 8.62 7.12
C ARG A 73 -16.49 7.16 7.04
N ASP A 74 -17.47 6.33 6.73
CA ASP A 74 -17.28 4.90 6.52
C ASP A 74 -17.32 4.63 5.02
N LEU A 75 -16.33 3.89 4.55
CA LEU A 75 -16.17 3.51 3.16
C LEU A 75 -16.32 2.00 3.07
N GLU A 76 -17.34 1.54 2.36
CA GLU A 76 -17.54 0.13 2.05
C GLU A 76 -16.97 -0.15 0.67
N LEU A 77 -15.92 -0.98 0.61
CA LEU A 77 -15.19 -1.26 -0.61
C LEU A 77 -15.00 -2.76 -0.79
N ARG A 78 -15.13 -3.23 -2.02
CA ARG A 78 -14.66 -4.57 -2.44
C ARG A 78 -13.19 -4.51 -2.86
N PRO A 79 -12.41 -5.59 -2.71
CA PRO A 79 -11.05 -5.63 -3.24
C PRO A 79 -10.98 -5.21 -4.70
N GLY A 80 -10.02 -4.35 -5.03
CA GLY A 80 -9.89 -3.71 -6.35
C GLY A 80 -10.67 -2.40 -6.50
N GLN A 81 -11.61 -2.09 -5.61
CA GLN A 81 -12.34 -0.82 -5.65
C GLN A 81 -11.55 0.33 -4.99
N GLN A 82 -11.92 1.54 -5.38
CA GLN A 82 -11.42 2.77 -4.79
C GLN A 82 -12.54 3.79 -4.67
N GLN A 83 -12.48 4.64 -3.66
CA GLN A 83 -13.40 5.74 -3.46
C GLN A 83 -12.65 7.03 -3.17
N ARG A 84 -13.06 8.10 -3.86
CA ARG A 84 -12.54 9.45 -3.67
C ARG A 84 -13.43 10.22 -2.70
N VAL A 85 -12.82 10.87 -1.72
CA VAL A 85 -13.47 11.77 -0.77
C VAL A 85 -12.70 13.09 -0.75
N GLY A 86 -13.13 14.06 -1.56
CA GLY A 86 -12.43 15.35 -1.69
C GLY A 86 -11.01 15.20 -2.26
N ASP A 87 -10.01 15.50 -1.43
CA ASP A 87 -8.58 15.48 -1.78
C ASP A 87 -7.88 14.16 -1.40
N VAL A 88 -8.64 13.12 -1.07
CA VAL A 88 -8.10 11.80 -0.75
C VAL A 88 -8.81 10.70 -1.54
N ILE A 89 -8.07 9.69 -1.96
CA ILE A 89 -8.55 8.48 -2.59
C ILE A 89 -8.10 7.30 -1.73
N VAL A 90 -9.05 6.49 -1.29
CA VAL A 90 -8.79 5.24 -0.57
C VAL A 90 -9.03 4.10 -1.55
N ARG A 91 -8.02 3.25 -1.75
CA ARG A 91 -8.11 2.05 -2.59
C ARG A 91 -7.91 0.82 -1.73
N LEU A 92 -8.80 -0.16 -1.89
CA LEU A 92 -8.71 -1.45 -1.24
C LEU A 92 -8.10 -2.47 -2.19
N GLN A 93 -7.11 -3.24 -1.75
CA GLN A 93 -6.52 -4.32 -2.55
C GLN A 93 -6.89 -5.70 -2.04
N ALA A 94 -7.02 -5.86 -0.73
CA ALA A 94 -7.40 -7.12 -0.10
C ALA A 94 -8.00 -6.84 1.27
N CYS A 95 -8.82 -7.76 1.75
CA CYS A 95 -9.39 -7.74 3.08
C CYS A 95 -9.51 -9.17 3.59
N GLU A 96 -9.16 -9.40 4.86
CA GLU A 96 -9.11 -10.72 5.47
C GLU A 96 -9.53 -10.67 6.94
N ARG A 97 -10.16 -11.74 7.41
CA ARG A 97 -10.50 -11.95 8.81
C ARG A 97 -10.09 -13.35 9.22
N THR A 98 -9.56 -13.52 10.42
CA THR A 98 -9.26 -14.85 10.97
C THR A 98 -10.52 -15.68 11.12
N ALA A 99 -10.44 -17.00 10.85
CA ALA A 99 -11.58 -17.90 10.97
C ALA A 99 -12.20 -17.89 12.39
N PRO A 100 -13.51 -18.17 12.54
CA PRO A 100 -14.19 -18.18 13.84
C PRO A 100 -13.61 -19.15 14.88
N TRP A 101 -12.90 -20.19 14.47
CA TRP A 101 -12.25 -21.17 15.36
C TRP A 101 -10.76 -20.91 15.60
N GLU A 102 -10.14 -19.96 14.91
CA GLU A 102 -8.71 -19.67 15.03
C GLU A 102 -8.44 -18.50 16.00
N MET A 103 -7.33 -18.55 16.74
CA MET A 103 -6.92 -17.52 17.70
C MET A 103 -5.44 -17.16 17.46
N PRO A 104 -5.05 -15.87 17.60
CA PRO A 104 -5.86 -14.72 17.98
C PRO A 104 -6.80 -14.25 16.85
N LYS A 105 -7.87 -13.52 17.20
CA LYS A 105 -8.74 -12.89 16.22
C LYS A 105 -8.06 -11.69 15.60
N GLU A 106 -7.90 -11.72 14.29
CA GLU A 106 -7.41 -10.59 13.51
C GLU A 106 -8.39 -10.24 12.38
N THR A 107 -8.39 -8.97 12.03
CA THR A 107 -9.13 -8.45 10.87
C THR A 107 -8.25 -7.38 10.25
N GLY A 108 -7.93 -7.53 8.98
CA GLY A 108 -7.01 -6.64 8.29
C GLY A 108 -7.42 -6.34 6.86
N ALA A 109 -6.87 -5.25 6.34
CA ALA A 109 -7.07 -4.86 4.95
C ALA A 109 -5.80 -4.24 4.38
N PHE A 110 -5.47 -4.58 3.14
CA PHE A 110 -4.42 -3.91 2.39
C PHE A 110 -5.00 -2.66 1.73
N VAL A 111 -4.57 -1.50 2.21
CA VAL A 111 -5.09 -0.20 1.79
C VAL A 111 -3.98 0.62 1.16
N GLN A 112 -4.35 1.33 0.08
CA GLN A 112 -3.53 2.37 -0.50
C GLN A 112 -4.22 3.71 -0.31
N LEU A 113 -3.51 4.67 0.27
CA LEU A 113 -3.99 6.04 0.44
C LEU A 113 -3.29 6.94 -0.55
N LEU A 114 -4.06 7.64 -1.38
CA LEU A 114 -3.56 8.67 -2.27
C LEU A 114 -4.13 10.02 -1.87
N VAL A 115 -3.29 11.03 -1.74
CA VAL A 115 -3.68 12.38 -1.32
C VAL A 115 -3.25 13.39 -2.37
N LYS A 116 -4.12 14.37 -2.62
CA LYS A 116 -3.78 15.55 -3.42
C LYS A 116 -3.03 16.54 -2.54
N GLU A 117 -1.78 16.81 -2.86
CA GLU A 117 -0.99 17.81 -2.16
C GLU A 117 -1.39 19.23 -2.55
N ARG A 118 -1.08 20.18 -1.68
CA ARG A 118 -1.32 21.60 -1.98
C ARG A 118 -0.30 22.08 -3.01
N GLY A 119 -0.77 22.73 -4.08
CA GLY A 119 0.09 23.30 -5.11
C GLY A 119 0.42 22.36 -6.27
N THR A 120 -0.07 21.11 -6.23
CA THR A 120 -0.09 20.23 -7.41
C THR A 120 -1.48 20.31 -8.06
N GLU A 121 -1.54 20.66 -9.34
CA GLU A 121 -2.78 20.58 -10.10
C GLU A 121 -3.05 19.11 -10.48
N ASP A 122 -4.08 18.54 -9.86
CA ASP A 122 -4.67 17.22 -10.13
C ASP A 122 -3.76 15.98 -10.01
N GLN A 123 -2.62 16.10 -9.34
CA GLN A 123 -1.79 14.96 -9.00
C GLN A 123 -2.11 14.38 -7.62
N PHE A 124 -2.42 13.09 -7.58
CA PHE A 124 -2.59 12.32 -6.36
C PHE A 124 -1.33 11.50 -6.09
N LEU A 125 -0.70 11.73 -4.96
CA LEU A 125 0.48 10.99 -4.54
C LEU A 125 0.08 9.88 -3.58
N LYS A 126 0.63 8.69 -3.77
CA LYS A 126 0.42 7.55 -2.87
C LYS A 126 1.24 7.76 -1.60
N VAL A 127 0.59 8.20 -0.53
CA VAL A 127 1.22 8.49 0.77
C VAL A 127 1.29 7.26 1.68
N PHE A 128 0.46 6.24 1.42
CA PHE A 128 0.46 4.99 2.18
C PHE A 128 0.14 3.80 1.27
N SER A 129 0.75 2.65 1.56
CA SER A 129 0.46 1.37 0.92
C SER A 129 0.87 0.24 1.86
N GLY A 130 -0.09 -0.43 2.49
CA GLY A 130 0.22 -1.49 3.43
C GLY A 130 -1.01 -2.14 4.05
N TRP A 131 -0.77 -3.17 4.85
CA TRP A 131 -1.78 -3.82 5.67
C TRP A 131 -2.09 -2.97 6.90
N LEU A 132 -3.38 -2.82 7.20
CA LEU A 132 -3.89 -2.23 8.43
C LEU A 132 -4.64 -3.30 9.21
N PHE A 133 -4.59 -3.23 10.54
CA PHE A 133 -5.13 -4.25 11.44
C PHE A 133 -6.10 -3.62 12.45
N LYS A 134 -7.34 -4.12 12.48
CA LYS A 134 -8.39 -3.66 13.41
C LYS A 134 -8.04 -3.99 14.86
N ASN A 135 -7.59 -5.22 15.11
CA ASN A 135 -7.35 -5.73 16.46
C ASN A 135 -5.99 -5.27 17.01
N SER A 136 -5.02 -5.04 16.13
CA SER A 136 -3.66 -4.64 16.48
C SER A 136 -3.19 -3.39 15.71
N PRO A 137 -3.81 -2.19 15.92
CA PRO A 137 -3.48 -0.99 15.14
C PRO A 137 -2.01 -0.55 15.24
N SER A 138 -1.32 -0.89 16.33
CA SER A 138 0.09 -0.56 16.51
C SER A 138 1.05 -1.29 15.56
N LEU A 139 0.60 -2.34 14.84
CA LEU A 139 1.42 -3.05 13.86
C LEU A 139 1.71 -2.22 12.62
N ASN A 140 0.75 -1.39 12.20
CA ASN A 140 0.90 -0.51 11.04
C ASN A 140 -0.18 0.58 11.07
N VAL A 141 0.21 1.84 10.86
CA VAL A 141 -0.67 3.00 10.96
C VAL A 141 -0.47 3.92 9.76
N VAL A 142 -1.54 4.58 9.34
CA VAL A 142 -1.48 5.64 8.33
C VAL A 142 -0.95 6.94 8.95
N GLU A 143 0.32 7.24 8.67
CA GLU A 143 0.95 8.48 9.13
C GLU A 143 0.77 9.61 8.11
N HIS A 144 -0.40 10.26 8.13
CA HIS A 144 -0.65 11.47 7.35
C HIS A 144 -1.18 12.62 8.24
N PRO A 145 -0.74 13.88 8.02
CA PRO A 145 -1.11 15.02 8.89
C PRO A 145 -2.60 15.41 8.83
N ILE A 146 -3.29 15.13 7.72
CA ILE A 146 -4.68 15.56 7.50
C ILE A 146 -5.65 14.39 7.52
N TYR A 147 -5.22 13.21 7.10
CA TYR A 147 -6.09 12.07 6.86
C TYR A 147 -5.65 10.90 7.72
N ASP A 148 -6.61 10.13 8.21
CA ASP A 148 -6.38 8.83 8.85
C ASP A 148 -7.29 7.80 8.21
N VAL A 149 -6.79 6.58 8.05
CA VAL A 149 -7.61 5.46 7.58
C VAL A 149 -7.33 4.24 8.44
N TRP A 150 -8.39 3.57 8.86
CA TRP A 150 -8.30 2.35 9.66
C TRP A 150 -9.35 1.33 9.24
N VAL A 151 -9.11 0.07 9.57
CA VAL A 151 -10.05 -1.03 9.29
C VAL A 151 -11.11 -1.07 10.38
N LYS A 152 -12.38 -1.07 9.98
CA LYS A 152 -13.50 -1.28 10.89
C LYS A 152 -14.00 -2.72 10.83
N ASP A 153 -14.09 -3.30 9.63
CA ASP A 153 -14.54 -4.67 9.47
C ASP A 153 -14.14 -5.28 8.14
N CYS A 154 -14.18 -6.62 8.07
CA CYS A 154 -14.07 -7.39 6.84
C CYS A 154 -15.21 -8.41 6.80
N THR A 155 -16.24 -8.11 6.01
CA THR A 155 -17.38 -9.01 5.81
C THR A 155 -16.98 -10.10 4.83
N MET A 156 -16.89 -11.31 5.37
CA MET A 156 -16.64 -12.57 4.67
C MET A 156 -17.18 -13.72 5.52
N ALA A 157 -17.56 -14.82 4.88
CA ALA A 157 -18.07 -16.03 5.52
C ALA A 157 -16.99 -17.12 5.58
N PHE A 158 -17.11 -18.03 6.54
CA PHE A 158 -16.35 -19.27 6.64
C PHE A 158 -17.28 -20.49 6.62
N PRO A 159 -16.82 -21.68 6.22
CA PRO A 159 -17.59 -22.90 6.40
C PRO A 159 -17.98 -23.08 7.88
N GLY A 160 -19.28 -23.21 8.17
CA GLY A 160 -19.79 -23.34 9.54
C GLY A 160 -20.09 -22.02 10.28
N ASP A 161 -19.96 -20.87 9.61
CA ASP A 161 -20.29 -19.54 10.15
C ASP A 161 -21.83 -19.27 10.06
N GLU A 162 -22.67 -20.18 10.57
CA GLU A 162 -24.15 -20.06 10.52
C GLU A 162 -24.75 -19.07 11.53
N ALA A 163 -23.94 -18.17 12.11
CA ALA A 163 -24.35 -17.36 13.27
C ALA A 163 -24.07 -15.84 13.16
N ALA A 164 -23.96 -15.27 11.97
CA ALA A 164 -23.97 -13.81 11.80
C ALA A 164 -25.22 -13.37 11.03
N PRO A 165 -26.24 -12.78 11.68
CA PRO A 165 -27.39 -12.26 10.96
C PRO A 165 -26.91 -11.12 10.05
N ASN A 166 -27.11 -11.33 8.76
CA ASN A 166 -26.89 -10.33 7.73
C ASN A 166 -27.69 -9.07 8.11
N ARG A 167 -27.02 -7.92 8.26
CA ARG A 167 -27.65 -6.66 8.72
C ARG A 167 -28.52 -5.97 7.65
N ASP A 168 -28.85 -6.69 6.59
CA ASP A 168 -29.65 -6.19 5.47
C ASP A 168 -31.17 -6.24 5.70
N THR A 169 -31.66 -6.41 6.94
CA THR A 169 -33.10 -6.38 7.23
C THR A 169 -33.48 -5.49 8.41
N ALA A 170 -32.86 -4.32 8.51
CA ALA A 170 -33.32 -3.25 9.40
C ALA A 170 -33.55 -1.93 8.63
N SER A 171 -34.27 -2.01 7.52
CA SER A 171 -34.94 -0.85 6.92
C SER A 171 -36.23 -1.31 6.25
N GLY A 172 -37.32 -1.26 7.02
CA GLY A 172 -38.63 -1.69 6.55
C GLY A 172 -39.67 -1.60 7.65
N SER A 173 -40.33 -0.44 7.71
CA SER A 173 -41.70 -0.20 8.18
C SER A 173 -42.15 -0.80 9.52
N ASP A 174 -42.45 0.07 10.48
CA ASP A 174 -43.77 0.05 11.16
C ASP A 174 -44.07 1.47 11.69
N THR A 175 -44.92 2.16 10.92
CA THR A 175 -45.76 3.26 11.37
C THR A 175 -47.06 2.65 11.85
N GLU A 176 -47.36 2.71 13.15
CA GLU A 176 -48.74 2.76 13.67
C GLU A 176 -48.71 2.97 15.20
N GLY A 177 -49.47 3.97 15.69
CA GLY A 177 -49.62 4.32 17.10
C GLY A 177 -49.78 5.81 17.34
#